data_AF-A0AAZ3RSQ3-F1
#
_entry.id   AF-A0AAZ3RSQ3-F1
#
_cell.length_a   1.000
_cell.length_b   1.000
_cell.length_c   1.000
_cell.angle_alpha   90.00
_cell.angle_beta   90.00
_cell.angle_gamma   90.00
#
_symmetry.space_group_name_H-M   'P 1'
#
loop_
_entity.id
_entity.type
_entity.pdbx_description
1 polymer ?
#
loop_
_entity_poly.entity_id
_entity_poly.type
_entity_poly.pdbx_seq_one_letter_code
_entity_poly.pdbx_strand_id
1 'polypeptide(L)'
;MRNKILWSDETKIELFGLNAKHHVWRKPGTIPTVKHGGGSIILWGFFSAAGTWRLVRIEGKMNRAKYREILDENLLQNAQDLRMGQRFTLQQDNNPKHTAKTMQEWLQDKSLNVLEWLSQSLNLNPIKHLWRDRKIAVQ
;
A
#
# COMPACT_ATOMS: atom_id res chain seq x y z
N MET A 1 2.05 -10.44 24.07
CA MET A 1 2.22 -9.09 23.46
C MET A 1 2.45 -9.15 21.94
N ARG A 2 1.68 -9.94 21.17
CA ARG A 2 1.93 -10.16 19.71
C ARG A 2 0.84 -9.61 18.77
N ASN A 3 -0.18 -8.92 19.29
CA ASN A 3 -1.45 -8.72 18.55
C ASN A 3 -1.69 -7.30 18.01
N LYS A 4 -0.67 -6.45 17.87
CA LYS A 4 -0.86 -5.04 17.44
C LYS A 4 0.16 -4.56 16.40
N ILE A 5 0.48 -5.41 15.41
CA ILE A 5 1.25 -4.99 14.25
C ILE A 5 0.28 -4.46 13.19
N LEU A 6 0.54 -3.26 12.68
CA LEU A 6 -0.12 -2.73 11.49
C LEU A 6 0.78 -2.97 10.29
N TRP A 7 0.37 -3.87 9.43
CA TRP A 7 1.06 -4.16 8.18
C TRP A 7 0.60 -3.15 7.13
N SER A 8 1.54 -2.43 6.53
CA SER A 8 1.25 -1.42 5.51
C SER A 8 2.10 -1.64 4.27
N ASP A 9 1.57 -1.25 3.11
CA ASP A 9 2.26 -1.39 1.83
C ASP A 9 1.54 -0.63 0.71
N GLU A 10 2.26 -0.37 -0.39
CA GLU A 10 1.68 0.09 -1.64
C GLU A 10 1.51 -1.05 -2.65
N THR A 11 0.40 -1.00 -3.39
CA THR A 11 0.20 -1.87 -4.55
C THR A 11 -0.24 -1.08 -5.77
N LYS A 12 0.26 -1.48 -6.94
CA LYS A 12 -0.23 -1.02 -8.24
C LYS A 12 -1.25 -2.02 -8.77
N ILE A 13 -2.44 -1.53 -9.12
CA ILE A 13 -3.48 -2.30 -9.84
C ILE A 13 -3.57 -1.74 -11.26
N GLU A 14 -3.43 -2.62 -12.23
CA GLU A 14 -3.45 -2.30 -13.66
C GLU A 14 -4.82 -2.66 -14.25
N LEU A 15 -5.40 -1.76 -15.04
CA LEU A 15 -6.69 -2.02 -15.69
C LEU A 15 -6.58 -3.14 -16.74
N PHE A 16 -5.46 -3.17 -17.47
CA PHE A 16 -5.08 -4.29 -18.33
C PHE A 16 -3.88 -4.96 -17.70
N GLY A 17 -4.14 -5.98 -16.87
CA GLY A 17 -3.09 -6.69 -16.15
C GLY A 17 -2.27 -7.59 -17.08
N LEU A 18 -1.00 -7.78 -16.73
CA LEU A 18 -0.02 -8.57 -17.48
C LEU A 18 -0.43 -10.02 -17.83
N ASN A 19 -1.48 -10.59 -17.21
CA ASN A 19 -1.89 -11.99 -17.40
C ASN A 19 -3.41 -12.21 -17.56
N ALA A 20 -4.22 -11.16 -17.75
CA ALA A 20 -5.66 -11.31 -17.93
C ALA A 20 -6.02 -11.42 -19.42
N LYS A 21 -6.83 -12.43 -19.79
CA LYS A 21 -7.40 -12.54 -21.14
C LYS A 21 -8.53 -11.51 -21.27
N HIS A 22 -8.22 -10.36 -21.88
CA HIS A 22 -9.21 -9.32 -22.11
C HIS A 22 -9.91 -9.51 -23.47
N HIS A 23 -11.24 -9.43 -23.48
CA HIS A 23 -12.00 -9.33 -24.72
C HIS A 23 -12.01 -7.88 -25.22
N VAL A 24 -11.70 -7.66 -26.49
CA VAL A 24 -11.64 -6.34 -27.11
C VAL A 24 -12.36 -6.38 -28.46
N TRP A 25 -13.27 -5.43 -28.69
CA TRP A 25 -13.97 -5.27 -29.97
C TRP A 25 -13.06 -4.54 -30.98
N ARG A 26 -12.95 -5.06 -32.21
CA ARG A 26 -12.08 -4.52 -33.25
C ARG A 26 -12.74 -4.61 -34.63
N LYS A 27 -12.34 -3.71 -35.53
CA LYS A 27 -12.66 -3.81 -36.95
C LYS A 27 -11.74 -4.85 -37.63
N PRO A 28 -12.22 -5.58 -38.64
CA PRO A 28 -11.37 -6.49 -39.42
C PRO A 28 -10.17 -5.74 -40.03
N GLY A 29 -8.98 -6.36 -40.01
CA GLY A 29 -7.74 -5.78 -40.57
C GLY A 29 -6.88 -4.94 -39.62
N THR A 30 -7.24 -4.81 -38.34
CA THR A 30 -6.41 -4.10 -37.35
C THR A 30 -5.38 -5.00 -36.67
N ILE A 31 -4.14 -4.54 -36.58
CA ILE A 31 -3.06 -5.22 -35.85
C ILE A 31 -3.29 -5.10 -34.33
N PRO A 32 -3.13 -6.18 -33.54
CA PRO A 32 -3.16 -6.09 -32.08
C PRO A 32 -2.02 -5.19 -31.59
N THR A 33 -2.34 -3.98 -31.14
CA THR A 33 -1.33 -3.13 -30.49
C THR A 33 -2.01 -2.34 -29.38
N VAL A 34 -1.62 -2.60 -28.13
CA VAL A 34 -1.96 -1.74 -27.00
C VAL A 34 -1.01 -0.55 -27.08
N LYS A 35 -1.35 0.45 -27.90
CA LYS A 35 -0.41 1.55 -28.16
C LYS A 35 -0.13 2.34 -26.88
N HIS A 36 -1.13 2.54 -26.02
CA HIS A 36 -1.00 3.07 -24.66
C HIS A 36 -2.28 2.71 -23.89
N GLY A 37 -2.20 2.31 -22.61
CA GLY A 37 -3.32 2.58 -21.70
C GLY A 37 -4.32 1.45 -21.44
N GLY A 38 -4.19 0.85 -20.27
CA GLY A 38 -5.35 0.70 -19.37
C GLY A 38 -5.34 1.74 -18.25
N GLY A 39 -4.20 2.40 -18.02
CA GLY A 39 -3.98 3.12 -16.78
C GLY A 39 -3.75 2.16 -15.61
N SER A 40 -3.30 2.73 -14.51
CA SER A 40 -3.10 2.00 -13.26
C SER A 40 -3.39 2.93 -12.10
N ILE A 41 -3.94 2.37 -11.03
CA ILE A 41 -4.03 3.07 -9.76
C ILE A 41 -2.97 2.52 -8.82
N ILE A 42 -2.37 3.42 -8.03
CA ILE A 42 -1.54 3.04 -6.90
C ILE A 42 -2.40 3.21 -5.66
N LEU A 43 -2.49 2.16 -4.85
CA LEU A 43 -3.20 2.16 -3.58
C LEU A 43 -2.19 1.97 -2.46
N TRP A 44 -2.33 2.76 -1.41
CA TRP A 44 -1.74 2.47 -0.12
C TRP A 44 -2.82 1.94 0.82
N GLY A 45 -2.45 0.99 1.67
CA GLY A 45 -3.36 0.46 2.66
C GLY A 45 -2.61 -0.18 3.81
N PHE A 46 -3.35 -0.43 4.88
CA PHE A 46 -2.85 -1.16 6.03
C PHE A 46 -3.92 -2.08 6.61
N PHE A 47 -3.47 -3.12 7.31
CA PHE A 47 -4.35 -4.05 7.98
C PHE A 47 -3.69 -4.58 9.27
N SER A 48 -4.50 -5.15 10.16
CA SER A 48 -4.02 -5.88 11.33
C SER A 48 -4.83 -7.16 11.52
N ALA A 49 -4.51 -7.95 12.54
CA ALA A 49 -5.30 -9.11 12.91
C ALA A 49 -6.78 -8.76 13.23
N ALA A 50 -7.07 -7.52 13.59
CA ALA A 50 -8.43 -7.05 13.88
C ALA A 50 -9.23 -6.65 12.63
N GLY A 51 -8.63 -6.65 11.42
CA GLY A 51 -9.33 -6.35 10.18
C GLY A 51 -8.50 -5.60 9.13
N THR A 52 -9.17 -5.12 8.09
CA THR A 52 -8.60 -4.27 7.04
C THR A 52 -9.10 -2.84 7.18
N TRP A 53 -8.21 -1.87 6.98
CA TRP A 53 -8.54 -0.46 7.13
C TRP A 53 -8.56 0.31 5.80
N ARG A 54 -8.83 1.62 5.89
CA ARG A 54 -9.02 2.49 4.72
C ARG A 54 -7.86 2.39 3.74
N LEU A 55 -8.22 2.50 2.47
CA LEU A 55 -7.29 2.47 1.36
C LEU A 55 -7.22 3.86 0.78
N VAL A 56 -6.01 4.30 0.51
CA VAL A 56 -5.74 5.61 -0.02
C VAL A 56 -5.27 5.47 -1.45
N ARG A 57 -5.99 6.10 -2.37
CA ARG A 57 -5.53 6.22 -3.75
C ARG A 57 -4.42 7.27 -3.79
N ILE A 58 -3.26 6.87 -4.30
CA ILE A 58 -2.13 7.77 -4.50
C ILE A 58 -2.19 8.30 -5.94
N GLU A 59 -2.28 9.62 -6.07
CA GLU A 59 -2.19 10.29 -7.36
C GLU A 59 -0.73 10.58 -7.74
N GLY A 60 -0.33 10.10 -8.91
CA GLY A 60 1.03 10.25 -9.43
C GLY A 60 2.06 9.40 -8.70
N LYS A 61 3.32 9.85 -8.70
CA LYS A 61 4.42 9.16 -8.00
C LYS A 61 4.37 9.51 -6.52
N MET A 62 4.40 8.47 -5.68
CA MET A 62 4.50 8.65 -4.24
C MET A 62 5.87 9.23 -3.87
N ASN A 63 5.86 10.36 -3.15
CA ASN A 63 7.05 10.95 -2.56
C ASN A 63 6.94 10.90 -1.02
N ARG A 64 8.01 11.29 -0.34
CA ARG A 64 8.07 11.29 1.14
C ARG A 64 7.02 12.19 1.78
N ALA A 65 6.76 13.37 1.21
CA ALA A 65 5.78 14.30 1.77
C ALA A 65 4.36 13.72 1.73
N LYS A 66 3.95 13.16 0.60
CA LYS A 66 2.69 12.43 0.44
C LYS A 66 2.61 11.23 1.38
N TYR A 67 3.71 10.51 1.57
CA TYR A 67 3.71 9.38 2.51
C TYR A 67 3.42 9.85 3.95
N ARG A 68 4.08 10.91 4.39
CA ARG A 68 3.88 11.50 5.71
C ARG A 68 2.42 11.96 5.90
N GLU A 69 1.86 12.65 4.91
CA GLU A 69 0.45 13.09 4.89
C GLU A 69 -0.50 11.89 5.01
N ILE A 70 -0.28 10.84 4.23
CA ILE A 70 -1.08 9.61 4.30
C ILE A 70 -1.04 8.98 5.69
N LEU A 71 0.13 8.92 6.35
CA LEU A 71 0.24 8.39 7.70
C LEU A 71 -0.47 9.28 8.74
N ASP A 72 -0.33 10.61 8.64
CA ASP A 72 -0.96 11.53 9.59
C ASP A 72 -2.49 11.50 9.46
N GLU A 73 -3.02 11.58 8.24
CA GLU A 73 -4.46 11.66 8.00
C GLU A 73 -5.16 10.31 8.08
N ASN A 74 -4.54 9.24 7.61
CA ASN A 74 -5.19 7.95 7.51
C ASN A 74 -4.76 7.01 8.64
N LEU A 75 -3.47 6.86 8.92
CA LEU A 75 -3.04 5.91 9.95
C LEU A 75 -3.45 6.41 11.35
N LEU A 76 -3.10 7.64 11.70
CA LEU A 76 -3.33 8.17 13.05
C LEU A 76 -4.82 8.41 13.33
N GLN A 77 -5.57 8.99 12.38
CA GLN A 77 -7.01 9.19 12.53
C GLN A 77 -7.74 7.87 12.73
N ASN A 78 -7.46 6.86 11.89
CA ASN A 78 -8.09 5.55 12.05
C ASN A 78 -7.67 4.89 13.38
N ALA A 79 -6.40 4.99 13.80
CA ALA A 79 -5.97 4.41 15.06
C ALA A 79 -6.72 5.00 16.29
N GLN A 80 -7.08 6.28 16.23
CA GLN A 80 -7.94 6.93 17.22
C GLN A 80 -9.37 6.39 17.16
N ASP A 81 -9.98 6.36 15.97
CA ASP A 81 -11.36 5.90 15.76
C ASP A 81 -11.57 4.45 16.26
N LEU A 82 -10.53 3.63 16.15
CA LEU A 82 -10.56 2.21 16.51
C LEU A 82 -10.23 1.93 17.97
N ARG A 83 -9.99 2.97 18.77
CA ARG A 83 -9.57 2.85 20.17
C ARG A 83 -8.34 1.94 20.37
N MET A 84 -7.52 1.76 19.33
CA MET A 84 -6.27 0.99 19.44
C MET A 84 -5.24 1.71 20.31
N GLY A 85 -5.38 3.04 20.42
CA GLY A 85 -4.40 3.94 21.02
C GLY A 85 -3.09 3.95 20.21
N GLN A 86 -2.04 4.54 20.77
CA GLN A 86 -0.67 4.51 20.19
C GLN A 86 0.11 3.22 20.50
N ARG A 87 -0.54 2.18 21.03
CA ARG A 87 0.13 0.92 21.41
C ARG A 87 0.20 -0.07 20.24
N PHE A 88 0.50 0.40 19.04
CA PHE A 88 0.74 -0.46 17.88
C PHE A 88 2.14 -0.26 17.34
N THR A 89 2.60 -1.23 16.56
CA THR A 89 3.85 -1.17 15.82
C THR A 89 3.53 -1.12 14.34
N LEU A 90 3.94 -0.04 13.67
CA LEU A 90 3.81 0.11 12.22
C LEU A 90 4.90 -0.72 11.54
N GLN A 91 4.50 -1.62 10.65
CA GLN A 91 5.39 -2.26 9.71
C GLN A 91 5.33 -1.52 8.37
N GLN A 92 6.50 -1.13 7.88
CA GLN A 92 6.73 -0.51 6.58
C GLN A 92 8.00 -1.13 5.96
N ASP A 93 8.16 -1.07 4.64
CA ASP A 93 9.37 -1.54 3.98
C ASP A 93 10.55 -0.55 4.15
N ASN A 94 11.75 -0.99 3.79
CA ASN A 94 12.97 -0.18 3.89
C ASN A 94 13.18 0.78 2.71
N ASN A 95 12.12 1.15 1.99
CA ASN A 95 12.24 2.07 0.86
C ASN A 95 12.80 3.42 1.35
N PRO A 96 13.76 4.06 0.64
CA PRO A 96 14.35 5.33 1.06
C PRO A 96 13.36 6.44 1.44
N LYS A 97 12.15 6.45 0.87
CA LYS A 97 11.09 7.40 1.27
C LYS A 97 10.57 7.18 2.69
N HIS A 98 10.61 5.94 3.19
CA HIS A 98 10.13 5.55 4.52
C HIS A 98 11.25 5.64 5.57
N THR A 99 12.50 5.40 5.15
CA THR A 99 13.67 5.34 6.05
C THR A 99 14.50 6.63 6.07
N ALA A 100 14.11 7.65 5.32
CA ALA A 100 14.77 8.96 5.37
C ALA A 100 14.82 9.51 6.80
N LYS A 101 15.92 10.17 7.16
CA LYS A 101 16.13 10.75 8.50
C LYS A 101 14.94 11.62 8.97
N THR A 102 14.48 12.52 8.11
CA THR A 102 13.33 13.38 8.41
C THR A 102 12.01 12.63 8.63
N MET A 103 11.88 11.45 8.03
CA MET A 103 10.73 10.57 8.24
C MET A 103 10.83 9.86 9.60
N GLN A 104 12.03 9.37 9.95
CA GLN A 104 12.28 8.74 11.25
C GLN A 104 12.10 9.73 12.42
N GLU A 105 12.60 10.96 12.28
CA GLU A 105 12.42 12.03 13.27
C GLU A 105 10.93 12.34 13.48
N TRP A 106 10.14 12.42 12.39
CA TRP A 106 8.70 12.65 12.48
C TRP A 106 7.95 11.47 13.13
N LEU A 107 8.35 10.22 12.84
CA LEU A 107 7.77 9.04 13.48
C LEU A 107 8.04 9.02 14.98
N GLN A 108 9.24 9.43 15.40
CA GLN A 108 9.61 9.57 16.81
C GLN A 108 8.80 10.67 17.49
N ASP A 109 8.67 11.85 16.86
CA ASP A 109 7.84 12.96 17.35
C ASP A 109 6.37 12.53 17.58
N LYS A 110 5.82 11.74 16.65
CA LYS A 110 4.47 11.18 16.76
C LYS A 110 4.36 9.97 17.71
N SER A 111 5.46 9.59 18.37
CA SER A 111 5.55 8.42 19.27
C SER A 111 5.11 7.12 18.61
N LEU A 112 5.40 6.95 17.32
CA LEU A 112 5.09 5.76 16.55
C LEU A 112 6.23 4.75 16.60
N ASN A 113 5.92 3.54 17.07
CA ASN A 113 6.87 2.43 17.01
C ASN A 113 6.90 1.86 15.60
N VAL A 114 8.09 1.73 15.01
CA VAL A 114 8.29 1.08 13.71
C VAL A 114 8.95 -0.27 13.92
N LEU A 115 8.44 -1.30 13.24
CA LEU A 115 9.01 -2.63 13.27
C LEU A 115 10.34 -2.62 12.51
N GLU A 116 11.40 -3.13 13.13
CA GLU A 116 12.66 -3.38 12.44
C GLU A 116 12.42 -4.44 11.34
N TRP A 117 12.73 -4.09 10.10
CA TRP A 117 12.43 -4.93 8.93
C TRP A 117 13.69 -5.20 8.14
N LEU A 118 13.90 -6.45 7.72
CA LEU A 118 14.99 -6.80 6.82
C LEU A 118 14.63 -6.46 5.38
N SER A 119 15.56 -5.83 4.66
CA SER A 119 15.40 -5.52 3.24
C SER A 119 15.15 -6.79 2.43
N GLN A 120 14.35 -6.71 1.36
CA GLN A 120 13.99 -7.82 0.45
C GLN A 120 13.11 -8.94 1.05
N SER A 121 12.54 -8.73 2.23
CA SER A 121 11.64 -9.70 2.88
C SER A 121 10.19 -9.64 2.38
N LEU A 122 9.97 -9.63 1.06
CA LEU A 122 8.63 -9.49 0.48
C LEU A 122 7.67 -10.58 0.98
N ASN A 123 8.18 -11.80 1.15
CA ASN A 123 7.43 -12.97 1.63
C ASN A 123 7.01 -12.87 3.10
N LEU A 124 7.61 -11.96 3.89
CA LEU A 124 7.29 -11.81 5.30
C LEU A 124 6.16 -10.81 5.54
N ASN A 125 5.77 -10.00 4.54
CA ASN A 125 4.68 -9.03 4.69
C ASN A 125 3.33 -9.64 4.24
N PRO A 126 2.44 -10.02 5.17
CA PRO A 126 1.19 -10.70 4.86
C PRO A 126 0.23 -9.84 4.01
N ILE A 127 0.40 -8.51 3.97
CA ILE A 127 -0.45 -7.64 3.14
C ILE A 127 -0.27 -7.94 1.64
N LYS A 128 0.87 -8.52 1.25
CA LYS A 128 1.13 -8.93 -0.14
C LYS A 128 0.14 -10.01 -0.60
N HIS A 129 -0.26 -10.90 0.31
CA HIS A 129 -1.30 -11.90 0.03
C HIS A 129 -2.66 -11.22 -0.17
N LEU A 130 -3.02 -10.27 0.71
CA LEU A 130 -4.26 -9.50 0.57
C LEU A 130 -4.31 -8.74 -0.77
N TRP A 131 -3.19 -8.16 -1.20
CA TRP A 131 -3.11 -7.49 -2.50
C TRP A 131 -3.26 -8.45 -3.68
N ARG A 132 -2.77 -9.68 -3.55
CA ARG A 132 -2.95 -10.71 -4.58
C ARG A 132 -4.42 -11.06 -4.74
N ASP A 133 -5.10 -11.38 -3.65
CA ASP A 133 -6.52 -11.77 -3.67
C ASP A 133 -7.39 -10.65 -4.21
N ARG A 134 -7.07 -9.42 -3.84
CA ARG A 134 -7.78 -8.25 -4.35
C ARG A 134 -7.58 -8.01 -5.83
N LYS A 135 -6.36 -8.19 -6.34
CA LYS A 135 -6.10 -8.07 -7.79
C LYS A 135 -6.88 -9.11 -8.57
N ILE A 136 -6.98 -10.33 -8.05
CA ILE A 136 -7.77 -11.41 -8.65
C ILE A 136 -9.27 -11.03 -8.65
N ALA A 137 -9.78 -10.44 -7.56
CA ALA A 137 -11.20 -10.10 -7.46
C ALA A 137 -11.64 -8.91 -8.35
N VAL A 138 -10.71 -8.05 -8.76
CA VAL A 138 -10.98 -6.83 -9.56
C VAL A 138 -10.72 -7.05 -11.06
N GLN A 139 -10.05 -8.14 -11.43
CA GLN A 139 -9.71 -8.51 -12.81
C GLN A 139 -10.72 -9.51 -13.39
#